data_AF-A0A077D8J9-F1
#
_entry.id   AF-A0A077D8J9-F1
#
_cell.length_a   1.000
_cell.length_b   1.000
_cell.length_c   1.000
_cell.angle_alpha   90.00
_cell.angle_beta   90.00
_cell.angle_gamma   90.00
#
_symmetry.space_group_name_H-M   'P 1'
#
loop_
_entity.id
_entity.type
_entity.pdbx_description
1 polymer ?
#
loop_
_entity_poly.entity_id
_entity_poly.type
_entity_poly.pdbx_seq_one_letter_code
_entity_poly.pdbx_strand_id
1 'polypeptide(L)'
;GEISPAMIKDVGCDWVILGHSERRNVFGETDQLIADKVAHALESGLKVIACIGETLEEREANQTEAVVFRQTSALAAVIKD
;
A
#
# COMPACT_ATOMS: atom_id res chain seq x y z
N GLY A 1 5.09 14.66 -8.73
CA GLY A 1 3.87 15.47 -8.88
C GLY A 1 2.78 14.74 -8.17
N GLU A 2 2.88 14.70 -6.84
CA GLU A 2 2.04 13.83 -6.02
C GLU A 2 0.62 14.37 -5.89
N ILE A 3 -0.34 13.47 -5.68
CA ILE A 3 -1.75 13.79 -5.46
C ILE A 3 -2.12 13.41 -4.03
N SER A 4 -2.80 14.32 -3.33
CA SER A 4 -3.20 14.12 -1.93
C SER A 4 -4.59 13.48 -1.80
N PRO A 5 -4.91 12.85 -0.65
CA PRO A 5 -6.27 12.37 -0.38
C PRO A 5 -7.34 13.46 -0.53
N ALA A 6 -7.03 14.71 -0.13
CA ALA A 6 -7.95 15.84 -0.27
C ALA A 6 -8.29 16.12 -1.75
N MET A 7 -7.30 16.07 -2.64
CA MET A 7 -7.52 16.24 -4.09
C MET A 7 -8.36 15.12 -4.69
N ILE A 8 -8.21 13.87 -4.22
CA ILE A 8 -9.02 12.73 -4.66
C ILE A 8 -10.49 12.94 -4.28
N LYS A 9 -10.75 13.41 -3.04
CA LYS A 9 -12.11 13.71 -2.58
C LYS A 9 -12.72 14.91 -3.29
N ASP A 10 -11.92 15.92 -3.62
CA ASP A 10 -12.35 17.13 -4.33
C ASP A 10 -12.97 16.81 -5.71
N VAL A 11 -12.47 15.76 -6.38
CA VAL A 11 -13.02 15.27 -7.65
C VAL A 11 -14.15 14.25 -7.49
N GLY A 12 -14.62 14.00 -6.26
CA GLY A 12 -15.73 13.10 -5.95
C GLY A 12 -15.36 11.62 -5.88
N CYS A 13 -14.08 11.27 -5.75
CA CYS A 13 -13.63 9.90 -5.58
C CYS A 13 -13.42 9.55 -4.10
N ASP A 14 -13.82 8.33 -3.72
CA ASP A 14 -13.74 7.86 -2.32
C ASP A 14 -12.71 6.74 -2.10
N TRP A 15 -12.04 6.27 -3.16
CA TRP A 15 -11.12 5.13 -3.09
C TRP A 15 -9.73 5.47 -3.63
N VAL A 16 -8.73 4.81 -3.07
CA VAL A 16 -7.35 4.87 -3.56
C VAL A 16 -6.70 3.46 -3.53
N ILE A 17 -5.92 3.16 -4.57
CA ILE A 17 -5.08 1.96 -4.63
C ILE A 17 -3.68 2.34 -4.14
N LEU A 18 -3.16 1.59 -3.16
CA LEU A 18 -1.84 1.83 -2.57
C LEU A 18 -1.03 0.54 -2.51
N GLY A 19 0.28 0.66 -2.73
CA GLY A 19 1.20 -0.48 -2.71
C GLY A 19 1.10 -1.43 -3.90
N HIS A 20 0.57 -0.97 -5.03
CA HIS A 20 0.52 -1.76 -6.26
C HIS A 20 1.92 -2.23 -6.69
N SER A 21 2.02 -3.37 -7.37
CA SER A 21 3.30 -4.00 -7.70
C SER A 21 4.25 -3.08 -8.48
N GLU A 22 3.75 -2.28 -9.44
CA GLU A 22 4.63 -1.33 -10.14
C GLU A 22 5.16 -0.23 -9.21
N ARG A 23 4.36 0.24 -8.25
CA ARG A 23 4.82 1.24 -7.26
C ARG A 23 5.98 0.70 -6.42
N ARG A 24 5.93 -0.57 -6.04
CA ARG A 24 6.98 -1.26 -5.29
C ARG A 24 8.21 -1.52 -6.15
N ASN A 25 8.02 -2.19 -7.29
CA ASN A 25 9.14 -2.78 -8.04
C ASN A 25 9.77 -1.82 -9.04
N VAL A 26 8.98 -0.91 -9.62
CA VAL A 26 9.46 0.05 -10.64
C VAL A 26 9.83 1.39 -9.99
N PHE A 27 9.03 1.85 -9.03
CA PHE A 27 9.21 3.15 -8.39
C PHE A 27 9.81 3.09 -6.99
N GLY A 28 10.06 1.90 -6.44
CA GLY A 28 10.78 1.72 -5.19
C GLY A 28 10.01 2.13 -3.94
N GLU A 29 8.67 2.14 -3.95
CA GLU A 29 7.90 2.38 -2.72
C GLU A 29 8.11 1.27 -1.69
N THR A 30 8.56 1.65 -0.49
CA THR A 30 8.86 0.73 0.60
C THR A 30 7.61 0.36 1.40
N ASP A 31 7.68 -0.74 2.15
CA ASP A 31 6.60 -1.18 3.04
C ASP A 31 6.18 -0.09 4.02
N GLN A 32 7.14 0.63 4.61
CA GLN A 32 6.88 1.73 5.53
C GLN A 32 6.17 2.90 4.84
N LEU A 33 6.67 3.33 3.66
CA LEU A 33 6.05 4.43 2.93
C LEU A 33 4.60 4.11 2.54
N ILE A 34 4.35 2.87 2.11
CA ILE A 34 3.00 2.42 1.76
C ILE A 34 2.12 2.40 3.00
N ALA A 35 2.61 1.88 4.13
CA ALA A 35 1.89 1.89 5.40
C ALA A 35 1.50 3.32 5.82
N ASP A 36 2.43 4.27 5.78
CA ASP A 36 2.17 5.67 6.12
C ASP A 36 1.11 6.29 5.21
N LYS A 37 1.16 5.99 3.89
CA LYS A 37 0.13 6.43 2.93
C LYS A 37 -1.23 5.82 3.22
N VAL A 38 -1.28 4.54 3.58
CA VAL A 38 -2.54 3.84 3.92
C VAL A 38 -3.16 4.46 5.16
N ALA A 39 -2.38 4.65 6.23
CA ALA A 39 -2.86 5.29 7.46
C ALA A 39 -3.41 6.69 7.17
N HIS A 40 -2.66 7.52 6.44
CA HIS A 40 -3.09 8.87 6.10
C HIS A 40 -4.33 8.92 5.20
N ALA A 41 -4.46 8.00 4.25
CA ALA A 41 -5.65 7.89 3.39
C ALA A 41 -6.91 7.52 4.20
N LEU A 42 -6.80 6.55 5.11
CA LEU A 42 -7.88 6.15 6.01
C LEU A 42 -8.28 7.29 6.96
N GLU A 43 -7.31 7.97 7.58
CA GLU A 43 -7.55 9.15 8.44
C GLU A 43 -8.23 10.30 7.68
N SER A 44 -7.95 10.43 6.38
CA SER A 44 -8.59 11.41 5.49
C SER A 44 -10.00 10.98 5.03
N GLY A 45 -10.47 9.80 5.46
CA GLY A 45 -11.78 9.25 5.14
C GLY A 45 -11.88 8.68 3.72
N LEU A 46 -10.77 8.32 3.08
CA LEU A 46 -10.79 7.49 1.88
C LEU A 46 -10.87 6.02 2.26
N LYS A 47 -11.44 5.22 1.37
CA LYS A 47 -11.34 3.77 1.39
C LYS A 47 -10.10 3.33 0.63
N VAL A 48 -9.43 2.29 1.11
CA VAL A 48 -8.12 1.88 0.58
C VAL A 48 -8.17 0.46 0.04
N ILE A 49 -7.65 0.27 -1.16
CA ILE A 49 -7.26 -1.04 -1.69
C ILE A 49 -5.75 -1.14 -1.51
N ALA A 50 -5.32 -1.85 -0.47
CA ALA A 50 -3.90 -2.07 -0.18
C ALA A 50 -3.41 -3.35 -0.87
N CYS A 51 -2.47 -3.22 -1.80
CA CYS A 51 -1.93 -4.33 -2.56
C CYS A 51 -0.70 -4.94 -1.86
N ILE A 52 -0.66 -6.26 -1.90
CA ILE A 52 0.43 -7.12 -1.41
C ILE A 52 0.72 -8.20 -2.46
N GLY A 53 1.90 -8.79 -2.40
CA GLY A 53 2.32 -9.87 -3.28
C GLY A 53 3.83 -9.95 -3.42
N GLU A 54 4.29 -11.13 -3.79
CA GLU A 54 5.67 -11.46 -4.09
C GLU A 54 5.99 -11.32 -5.58
N THR A 55 7.29 -11.23 -5.88
CA THR A 55 7.84 -11.36 -7.23
C THR A 55 7.92 -12.82 -7.67
N LEU A 56 8.14 -13.06 -8.97
CA LEU A 56 8.31 -14.42 -9.48
C LEU A 56 9.54 -15.09 -8.84
N GLU A 57 10.62 -14.34 -8.67
CA GLU A 57 11.87 -14.80 -8.07
C GLU A 57 11.67 -15.18 -6.59
N GLU A 58 10.97 -14.35 -5.82
CA GLU A 58 10.62 -14.64 -4.42
C GLU A 58 9.72 -15.88 -4.32
N ARG A 59 8.78 -16.06 -5.25
CA ARG A 59 7.93 -17.25 -5.30
C ARG A 59 8.73 -18.52 -5.59
N GLU A 60 9.60 -18.49 -6.59
CA GLU A 60 10.48 -19.62 -6.94
C GLU A 60 11.46 -19.96 -5.81
N ALA A 61 11.82 -18.95 -4.99
CA ALA A 61 12.61 -19.11 -3.78
C ALA A 61 11.79 -19.56 -2.55
N ASN A 62 10.50 -19.87 -2.69
CA ASN A 62 9.58 -20.23 -1.61
C ASN A 62 9.46 -19.15 -0.51
N GLN A 63 9.52 -17.87 -0.89
CA GLN A 63 9.45 -16.73 0.02
C GLN A 63 8.08 -16.04 0.07
N THR A 64 7.07 -16.56 -0.65
CA THR A 64 5.72 -15.97 -0.73
C THR A 64 5.17 -15.58 0.65
N GLU A 65 5.15 -16.51 1.60
CA GLU A 65 4.62 -16.22 2.95
C GLU A 65 5.42 -15.14 3.67
N ALA A 66 6.75 -15.18 3.60
CA ALA A 66 7.62 -14.21 4.26
C ALA A 66 7.40 -12.79 3.70
N VAL A 67 7.25 -12.66 2.38
CA VAL A 67 7.01 -11.39 1.70
C VAL A 67 5.64 -10.84 2.05
N VAL A 68 4.60 -11.66 1.89
CA VAL A 68 3.21 -11.28 2.20
C VAL A 68 3.08 -10.89 3.67
N PHE A 69 3.69 -11.65 4.59
CA PHE A 69 3.66 -11.36 6.02
C PHE A 69 4.38 -10.05 6.36
N ARG A 70 5.54 -9.78 5.77
CA ARG A 70 6.25 -8.50 5.96
C ARG A 70 5.39 -7.32 5.51
N GLN A 71 4.78 -7.42 4.33
CA GLN A 71 3.95 -6.36 3.76
C GLN A 71 2.68 -6.13 4.58
N THR A 72 1.96 -7.19 4.99
CA THR A 72 0.75 -7.04 5.82
C THR A 72 1.06 -6.58 7.24
N SER A 73 2.18 -7.00 7.82
CA SER A 73 2.61 -6.56 9.15
C SER A 73 2.87 -5.06 9.20
N ALA A 74 3.49 -4.49 8.16
CA ALA A 74 3.69 -3.04 8.06
C ALA A 74 2.36 -2.27 8.04
N LEU A 75 1.36 -2.78 7.32
CA LEU A 75 0.02 -2.19 7.28
C LEU A 75 -0.68 -2.30 8.64
N ALA A 76 -0.67 -3.50 9.24
CA ALA A 76 -1.33 -3.77 10.52
C ALA A 76 -0.74 -2.95 11.68
N ALA A 77 0.54 -2.57 11.62
CA ALA A 77 1.19 -1.77 12.63
C ALA A 77 0.70 -0.31 12.71
N VAL A 78 0.09 0.21 11.64
CA VAL A 78 -0.31 1.63 11.55
C VAL A 78 -1.82 1.85 11.41
N ILE A 79 -2.57 0.83 10.96
CA ILE A 79 -4.03 0.90 10.86
C ILE A 79 -4.63 0.77 12.27
N LYS A 80 -5.58 1.67 12.58
CA LYS A 80 -6.33 1.67 13.84
C LYS A 80 -7.80 1.37 13.53
N ASP A 81 -8.44 0.61 14.41
CA ASP A 81 -9.89 0.33 14.38
C ASP A 81 -10.74 1.56 14.69
#